data_AF-A0A284VKU1-F1
#
_entry.id   AF-A0A284VKU1-F1
#
_cell.length_a   1.000
_cell.length_b   1.000
_cell.length_c   1.000
_cell.angle_alpha   90.00
_cell.angle_beta   90.00
_cell.angle_gamma   90.00
#
_symmetry.space_group_name_H-M   'P 1'
#
loop_
_entity.id
_entity.type
_entity.pdbx_description
1 polymer ?
#
loop_
_entity_poly.entity_id
_entity_poly.type
_entity_poly.pdbx_seq_one_letter_code
_entity_poly.pdbx_strand_id
1 'polypeptide(L)'
;MGKKIVIDACVAIDLNIPKINFLGEFLSCCNDDQILISSTNYGEIHDYTILRLLENSDNVEIIDDDNSAFDNFYSELKSLRLGLGRNDGHVLFRANESNAEFIVSSDFNVYDKARQFKKIKSLSYMNPMTTVTLLAYIYEQGKIGYSIFLDKTLRLYKYKEIDNMLEHLSEEDLNVSKPSQKEIIDEFKQSMKERFQDYKEPLITEFRHLLALGRLPT
;
A
#
# COMPACT_ATOMS: atom_id res chain seq x y z
N MET A 1 8.39 -18.78 10.83
CA MET A 1 9.19 -18.62 9.59
C MET A 1 8.62 -17.43 8.87
N GLY A 2 9.45 -16.46 8.54
CA GLY A 2 9.06 -15.25 7.83
C GLY A 2 8.40 -15.52 6.49
N LYS A 3 7.61 -14.56 6.04
CA LYS A 3 6.98 -14.49 4.72
C LYS A 3 7.80 -13.62 3.80
N LYS A 4 7.81 -13.95 2.51
CA LYS A 4 8.29 -13.06 1.45
C LYS A 4 7.14 -12.16 1.01
N ILE A 5 7.36 -10.87 1.13
CA ILE A 5 6.38 -9.83 0.82
C ILE A 5 7.00 -8.94 -0.25
N VAL A 6 6.46 -8.96 -1.45
CA VAL A 6 6.82 -7.97 -2.47
C VAL A 6 5.94 -6.75 -2.29
N ILE A 7 6.54 -5.58 -2.14
CA ILE A 7 5.80 -4.32 -2.05
C ILE A 7 6.06 -3.45 -3.29
N ASP A 8 5.00 -2.79 -3.71
CA ASP A 8 5.03 -1.69 -4.66
C ASP A 8 5.56 -0.41 -3.98
N ALA A 9 6.12 0.52 -4.75
CA ALA A 9 6.61 1.81 -4.29
C ALA A 9 5.54 2.61 -3.54
N CYS A 10 4.30 2.55 -4.04
CA CYS A 10 3.17 3.24 -3.43
C CYS A 10 2.92 2.82 -1.97
N VAL A 11 3.23 1.58 -1.60
CA VAL A 11 3.05 1.09 -0.21
C VAL A 11 4.01 1.80 0.74
N ALA A 12 5.28 1.96 0.35
CA ALA A 12 6.26 2.67 1.15
C ALA A 12 5.89 4.16 1.29
N ILE A 13 5.40 4.76 0.20
CA ILE A 13 4.90 6.14 0.15
C ILE A 13 3.71 6.32 1.10
N ASP A 14 2.72 5.44 1.02
CA ASP A 14 1.53 5.47 1.87
C ASP A 14 1.87 5.44 3.35
N LEU A 15 2.74 4.50 3.73
CA LEU A 15 3.14 4.31 5.12
C LEU A 15 3.99 5.48 5.64
N ASN A 16 4.57 6.28 4.75
CA ASN A 16 5.38 7.44 5.13
C ASN A 16 4.71 8.80 4.87
N ILE A 17 3.43 8.85 4.48
CA ILE A 17 2.68 10.12 4.44
C ILE A 17 2.85 10.82 5.80
N PRO A 18 3.18 12.13 5.89
CA PRO A 18 3.57 12.77 7.15
C PRO A 18 2.57 12.62 8.30
N LYS A 19 1.28 12.50 7.99
CA LYS A 19 0.21 12.29 8.98
C LYS A 19 0.06 10.84 9.42
N ILE A 20 0.72 9.90 8.75
CA ILE A 20 0.74 8.45 9.02
C ILE A 20 2.09 8.09 9.64
N ASN A 21 3.20 8.43 8.98
CA ASN A 21 4.59 8.29 9.42
C ASN A 21 4.84 7.00 10.21
N PHE A 22 4.65 5.87 9.53
CA PHE A 22 4.62 4.53 10.11
C PHE A 22 5.56 3.54 9.40
N LEU A 23 6.17 3.91 8.28
CA LEU A 23 7.04 3.02 7.51
C LEU A 23 8.14 2.39 8.37
N GLY A 24 8.88 3.18 9.16
CA GLY A 24 9.95 2.64 10.00
C GLY A 24 9.46 1.67 11.08
N GLU A 25 8.31 1.94 11.69
CA GLU A 25 7.69 1.04 12.67
C GLU A 25 7.19 -0.25 12.00
N PHE A 26 6.57 -0.13 10.82
CA PHE A 26 6.17 -1.27 10.00
C PHE A 26 7.35 -2.19 9.67
N LEU A 27 8.48 -1.64 9.20
CA LEU A 27 9.66 -2.43 8.87
C LEU A 27 10.20 -3.17 10.09
N SER A 28 10.16 -2.54 11.27
CA SER A 28 10.52 -3.17 12.55
C SER A 28 9.54 -4.27 12.98
N CYS A 29 8.22 -4.08 12.79
CA CYS A 29 7.20 -5.10 13.07
C CYS A 29 7.34 -6.34 12.19
N CYS A 30 7.85 -6.17 10.97
CA CYS A 30 8.06 -7.21 9.97
C CYS A 30 9.50 -7.74 9.94
N ASN A 31 10.28 -7.57 11.02
CA ASN A 31 11.69 -7.97 11.07
C ASN A 31 11.94 -9.47 10.80
N ASP A 32 10.94 -10.32 11.05
CA ASP A 32 11.01 -11.75 10.76
C ASP A 32 10.68 -12.08 9.29
N ASP A 33 10.00 -11.17 8.57
CA ASP A 33 9.58 -11.30 7.17
C ASP A 33 10.66 -10.72 6.23
N GLN A 34 10.68 -11.15 4.96
CA GLN A 34 11.56 -10.60 3.93
C GLN A 34 10.75 -9.70 3.00
N ILE A 35 11.11 -8.42 2.94
CA ILE A 35 10.46 -7.41 2.10
C ILE A 35 11.29 -7.23 0.83
N LEU A 36 10.65 -7.42 -0.31
CA LEU A 36 11.29 -7.38 -1.62
C LEU A 36 10.74 -6.22 -2.44
N ILE A 37 11.61 -5.45 -3.07
CA ILE A 37 11.24 -4.33 -3.95
C ILE A 37 12.05 -4.46 -5.24
N SER A 38 11.40 -4.38 -6.40
CA SER A 38 12.13 -4.26 -7.68
C SER A 38 12.87 -2.93 -7.71
N SER A 39 14.10 -2.90 -8.22
CA SER A 39 14.86 -1.65 -8.38
C SER A 39 14.14 -0.62 -9.26
N THR A 40 13.32 -1.08 -10.21
CA THR A 40 12.50 -0.20 -11.06
C THR A 40 11.45 0.52 -10.22
N ASN A 41 10.73 -0.20 -9.35
CA ASN A 41 9.75 0.44 -8.45
C ASN A 41 10.43 1.24 -7.34
N TYR A 42 11.57 0.78 -6.82
CA TYR A 42 12.36 1.57 -5.88
C TYR A 42 12.74 2.94 -6.47
N GLY A 43 13.05 3.01 -7.77
CA GLY A 43 13.35 4.25 -8.48
C GLY A 43 12.18 5.24 -8.59
N GLU A 44 10.94 4.82 -8.33
CA GLU A 44 9.75 5.69 -8.29
C GLU A 44 9.64 6.45 -6.97
N ILE A 45 10.40 6.04 -5.95
CA ILE A 45 10.42 6.70 -4.65
C ILE A 45 11.38 7.89 -4.72
N HIS A 46 10.84 9.10 -4.56
CA HIS A 46 11.64 10.34 -4.56
C HIS A 46 11.87 10.93 -3.16
N ASP A 47 11.17 10.43 -2.13
CA ASP A 47 11.34 10.89 -0.76
C ASP A 47 12.58 10.25 -0.12
N TYR A 48 13.59 11.09 0.17
CA TYR A 48 14.84 10.67 0.80
C TYR A 48 14.65 9.97 2.15
N THR A 49 13.62 10.33 2.92
CA THR A 49 13.32 9.69 4.20
C THR A 49 12.89 8.25 4.00
N ILE A 50 12.06 7.98 2.98
CA ILE A 50 11.61 6.64 2.62
C ILE A 50 12.80 5.80 2.16
N LEU A 51 13.59 6.33 1.22
CA LEU A 51 14.77 5.65 0.69
C LEU A 51 15.71 5.23 1.83
N ARG A 52 16.02 6.18 2.73
CA ARG A 52 16.87 5.91 3.89
C ARG A 52 16.27 4.87 4.83
N LEU A 53 14.96 4.87 5.07
CA LEU A 53 14.32 3.85 5.92
C LEU A 53 14.42 2.45 5.30
N LEU A 54 14.20 2.34 3.98
CA LEU A 54 14.31 1.08 3.25
C LEU A 54 15.76 0.56 3.23
N GLU A 55 16.74 1.41 2.88
CA GLU A 55 18.15 1.04 2.79
C GLU A 55 18.78 0.63 4.12
N ASN A 56 18.29 1.18 5.24
CA ASN A 56 18.81 0.85 6.57
C ASN A 56 18.05 -0.30 7.25
N SER A 57 17.08 -0.92 6.58
CA SER A 57 16.30 -2.02 7.15
C SER A 57 16.89 -3.37 6.74
N ASP A 58 17.28 -4.17 7.73
CA ASP A 58 17.92 -5.48 7.52
C ASP A 58 17.04 -6.51 6.80
N ASN A 59 15.73 -6.29 6.79
CA ASN A 59 14.74 -7.17 6.18
C ASN A 59 14.26 -6.72 4.79
N VAL A 60 14.82 -5.63 4.24
CA VAL A 60 14.46 -5.11 2.92
C VAL A 60 15.55 -5.46 1.90
N GLU A 61 15.14 -5.99 0.76
CA GLU A 61 16.01 -6.28 -0.36
C GLU A 61 15.50 -5.58 -1.62
N ILE A 62 16.33 -4.69 -2.18
CA ILE A 62 16.10 -4.03 -3.46
C ILE A 62 16.78 -4.87 -4.53
N ILE A 63 16.02 -5.41 -5.47
CA ILE A 63 16.54 -6.39 -6.43
C ILE A 63 16.38 -5.89 -7.86
N ASP A 64 17.47 -5.93 -8.62
CA ASP A 64 17.43 -5.76 -10.07
C ASP A 64 16.78 -6.97 -10.74
N ASP A 65 15.74 -6.70 -11.54
CA ASP A 65 15.10 -7.72 -12.36
C ASP A 65 15.95 -8.04 -13.60
N ASP A 66 16.02 -9.31 -13.98
CA ASP A 66 16.57 -9.68 -15.29
C ASP A 66 15.61 -9.18 -16.38
N ASN A 67 16.05 -8.18 -17.14
CA ASN A 67 15.25 -7.57 -18.21
C ASN A 67 14.75 -8.58 -19.25
N SER A 68 15.54 -9.61 -19.57
CA SER A 68 15.14 -10.63 -20.55
C SER A 68 14.04 -11.53 -19.98
N ALA A 69 14.19 -11.93 -18.71
CA ALA A 69 13.15 -12.69 -18.01
C ALA A 69 11.87 -11.87 -17.82
N PHE A 70 12.02 -10.59 -17.47
CA PHE A 70 10.92 -9.64 -17.37
C PHE A 70 10.18 -9.47 -18.70
N ASP A 71 10.89 -9.28 -19.82
CA ASP A 71 10.25 -9.10 -21.12
C ASP A 71 9.45 -10.33 -21.57
N ASN A 72 9.94 -11.54 -21.24
CA ASN A 72 9.20 -12.78 -21.45
C ASN A 72 7.93 -12.83 -20.60
N PHE A 73 8.05 -12.53 -19.31
CA PHE A 73 6.91 -12.47 -18.39
C PHE A 73 5.89 -11.39 -18.79
N TYR A 74 6.34 -10.22 -19.19
CA TYR A 74 5.48 -9.11 -19.60
C TYR A 74 4.74 -9.43 -20.91
N SER A 75 5.39 -10.14 -21.82
CA SER A 75 4.75 -10.68 -23.04
C SER A 75 3.67 -11.71 -22.69
N GLU A 76 3.92 -12.55 -21.68
CA GLU A 76 2.91 -13.47 -21.14
C GLU A 76 1.72 -12.71 -20.53
N LEU A 77 1.94 -11.69 -19.70
CA LEU A 77 0.85 -10.87 -19.14
C LEU A 77 -0.05 -10.29 -20.23
N LYS A 78 0.55 -9.78 -21.32
CA LYS A 78 -0.20 -9.29 -22.49
C LYS A 78 -1.02 -10.41 -23.14
N SER A 79 -0.45 -11.60 -23.31
CA SER A 79 -1.17 -12.76 -23.88
C SER A 79 -2.37 -13.17 -23.03
N LEU A 80 -2.28 -13.02 -21.71
CA LEU A 80 -3.35 -13.26 -20.74
C LEU A 80 -4.35 -12.11 -20.63
N ARG A 81 -4.16 -11.02 -21.41
CA ARG A 81 -4.96 -9.78 -21.37
C ARG A 81 -4.94 -9.11 -20.00
N LEU A 82 -3.86 -9.27 -19.26
CA LEU A 82 -3.61 -8.59 -18.00
C LEU A 82 -2.83 -7.31 -18.29
N GLY A 83 -3.53 -6.28 -18.76
CA GLY A 83 -2.93 -4.98 -19.04
C GLY A 83 -2.40 -4.32 -17.77
N LEU A 84 -1.08 -4.19 -17.66
CA LEU A 84 -0.35 -3.44 -16.65
C LEU A 84 0.67 -2.53 -17.32
N GLY A 85 0.98 -1.39 -16.70
CA GLY A 85 2.15 -0.61 -17.08
C GLY A 85 3.42 -1.47 -16.97
N ARG A 86 4.50 -1.09 -17.67
CA ARG A 86 5.76 -1.86 -17.56
C ARG A 86 6.30 -1.81 -16.13
N ASN A 87 6.30 -0.63 -15.50
CA ASN A 87 6.77 -0.46 -14.12
C ASN A 87 5.94 -1.29 -13.13
N ASP A 88 4.61 -1.20 -13.20
CA ASP A 88 3.68 -2.02 -12.39
C ASP A 88 3.88 -3.53 -12.62
N GLY A 89 4.25 -3.89 -13.84
CA GLY A 89 4.59 -5.26 -14.22
C GLY A 89 5.78 -5.82 -13.45
N HIS A 90 6.75 -4.98 -13.05
CA HIS A 90 7.93 -5.40 -12.29
C HIS A 90 7.55 -5.88 -10.88
N VAL A 91 6.56 -5.24 -10.22
CA VAL A 91 6.02 -5.70 -8.93
C VAL A 91 5.50 -7.14 -9.06
N LEU A 92 4.69 -7.39 -10.09
CA LEU A 92 4.08 -8.71 -10.30
C LEU A 92 5.10 -9.75 -10.73
N PHE A 93 6.05 -9.37 -11.59
CA PHE A 93 7.17 -10.22 -12.00
C PHE A 93 7.99 -10.66 -10.79
N ARG A 94 8.40 -9.71 -9.94
CA ARG A 94 9.20 -9.98 -8.75
C ARG A 94 8.47 -10.90 -7.77
N ALA A 95 7.17 -10.70 -7.57
CA ALA A 95 6.35 -11.58 -6.73
C ALA A 95 6.26 -13.00 -7.30
N ASN A 96 6.17 -13.13 -8.62
CA ASN A 96 6.17 -14.43 -9.28
C ASN A 96 7.53 -15.15 -9.18
N GLU A 97 8.61 -14.45 -9.53
CA GLU A 97 9.97 -15.02 -9.58
C GLU A 97 10.47 -15.47 -8.20
N SER A 98 10.15 -14.70 -7.17
CA SER A 98 10.56 -15.00 -5.79
C SER A 98 9.67 -16.02 -5.07
N ASN A 99 8.58 -16.48 -5.71
CA ASN A 99 7.47 -17.21 -5.09
C ASN A 99 6.95 -16.51 -3.83
N ALA A 100 6.81 -15.19 -3.86
CA ALA A 100 6.42 -14.41 -2.69
C ALA A 100 5.04 -14.82 -2.18
N GLU A 101 4.86 -14.98 -0.87
CA GLU A 101 3.56 -15.29 -0.30
C GLU A 101 2.56 -14.16 -0.50
N PHE A 102 3.04 -12.92 -0.48
CA PHE A 102 2.23 -11.72 -0.62
C PHE A 102 2.81 -10.75 -1.65
N ILE A 103 1.90 -10.12 -2.40
CA ILE A 103 2.18 -8.94 -3.22
C ILE A 103 1.32 -7.80 -2.68
N VAL A 104 1.94 -6.67 -2.36
CA VAL A 104 1.25 -5.53 -1.74
C VAL A 104 1.33 -4.35 -2.69
N SER A 105 0.17 -3.80 -3.03
CA SER A 105 0.04 -2.53 -3.72
C SER A 105 -1.27 -1.88 -3.34
N SER A 106 -1.27 -0.55 -3.27
CA SER A 106 -2.50 0.23 -3.19
C SER A 106 -2.96 0.78 -4.53
N ASP A 107 -2.24 0.51 -5.62
CA ASP A 107 -2.83 0.60 -6.95
C ASP A 107 -3.78 -0.59 -7.15
N PHE A 108 -5.07 -0.30 -7.27
CA PHE A 108 -6.09 -1.31 -7.52
C PHE A 108 -5.88 -2.06 -8.84
N ASN A 109 -5.25 -1.43 -9.84
CA ASN A 109 -4.90 -2.12 -11.07
C ASN A 109 -3.86 -3.22 -10.81
N VAL A 110 -2.75 -2.92 -10.10
CA VAL A 110 -1.78 -3.95 -9.67
C VAL A 110 -2.46 -5.05 -8.86
N TYR A 111 -3.24 -4.66 -7.85
CA TYR A 111 -3.96 -5.59 -6.97
C TYR A 111 -4.87 -6.56 -7.74
N ASP A 112 -5.72 -6.04 -8.62
CA ASP A 112 -6.68 -6.84 -9.38
C ASP A 112 -5.99 -7.72 -10.42
N LYS A 113 -4.93 -7.22 -11.07
CA LYS A 113 -4.18 -7.99 -12.06
C LYS A 113 -3.37 -9.10 -11.40
N ALA A 114 -2.81 -8.86 -10.22
CA ALA A 114 -2.17 -9.89 -9.41
C ALA A 114 -3.15 -11.01 -9.03
N ARG A 115 -4.35 -10.63 -8.56
CA ARG A 115 -5.42 -11.58 -8.23
C ARG A 115 -5.82 -12.43 -9.45
N GLN A 116 -5.99 -11.80 -10.60
CA GLN A 116 -6.35 -12.49 -11.85
C GLN A 116 -5.23 -13.42 -12.32
N PHE A 117 -3.97 -12.96 -12.31
CA PHE A 117 -2.81 -13.78 -12.68
C PHE A 117 -2.72 -15.03 -11.80
N LYS A 118 -2.79 -14.86 -10.48
CA LYS A 118 -2.80 -15.96 -9.51
C LYS A 118 -3.86 -17.01 -9.86
N LYS A 119 -5.08 -16.57 -10.15
CA LYS A 119 -6.20 -17.45 -10.50
C LYS A 119 -5.97 -18.19 -11.82
N ILE A 120 -5.54 -17.48 -12.86
CA ILE A 120 -5.27 -18.05 -14.20
C ILE A 120 -4.17 -19.10 -14.11
N LYS A 121 -3.11 -18.82 -13.35
CA LYS A 121 -1.94 -19.70 -13.17
C LYS A 121 -2.11 -20.73 -12.07
N SER A 122 -3.22 -20.70 -11.33
CA SER A 122 -3.50 -21.59 -10.20
C SER A 122 -2.38 -21.61 -9.16
N LEU A 123 -1.79 -20.44 -8.86
CA LEU A 123 -0.66 -20.32 -7.94
C LEU A 123 -1.15 -20.42 -6.48
N SER A 124 -0.39 -21.14 -5.64
CA SER A 124 -0.64 -21.22 -4.20
C SER A 124 -0.07 -20.04 -3.41
N TYR A 125 0.82 -19.26 -4.02
CA TYR A 125 1.47 -18.07 -3.45
C TYR A 125 0.92 -16.78 -4.09
N MET A 126 1.56 -15.64 -3.84
CA MET A 126 1.24 -14.33 -4.42
C MET A 126 -0.17 -13.85 -4.07
N ASN A 127 -0.51 -13.90 -2.78
CA ASN A 127 -1.77 -13.37 -2.28
C ASN A 127 -1.75 -11.84 -2.33
N PRO A 128 -2.64 -11.19 -3.09
CA PRO A 128 -2.65 -9.75 -3.22
C PRO A 128 -3.20 -9.08 -1.96
N MET A 129 -2.51 -8.04 -1.51
CA MET A 129 -2.85 -7.20 -0.37
C MET A 129 -2.82 -5.73 -0.77
N THR A 130 -3.70 -4.93 -0.16
CA THR A 130 -3.55 -3.47 -0.09
C THR A 130 -2.73 -3.09 1.14
N THR A 131 -2.26 -1.83 1.22
CA THR A 131 -1.60 -1.29 2.42
C THR A 131 -2.46 -1.49 3.69
N VAL A 132 -3.80 -1.37 3.59
CA VAL A 132 -4.70 -1.61 4.73
C VAL A 132 -4.72 -3.09 5.14
N THR A 133 -4.78 -4.02 4.17
CA THR A 133 -4.75 -5.46 4.52
C THR A 133 -3.38 -5.92 5.00
N LEU A 134 -2.30 -5.22 4.61
CA LEU A 134 -0.98 -5.41 5.19
C LEU A 134 -0.95 -4.95 6.66
N LEU A 135 -1.58 -3.82 6.99
CA LEU A 135 -1.77 -3.38 8.38
C LEU A 135 -2.61 -4.38 9.19
N ALA A 136 -3.63 -4.99 8.57
CA ALA A 136 -4.42 -6.04 9.21
C ALA A 136 -3.57 -7.30 9.46
N TYR A 137 -2.73 -7.70 8.50
CA TYR A 137 -1.80 -8.82 8.66
C TYR A 137 -0.88 -8.63 9.86
N ILE A 138 -0.22 -7.47 10.01
CA ILE A 138 0.68 -7.23 11.16
C ILE A 138 -0.07 -7.17 12.50
N TYR A 139 -1.35 -6.73 12.50
CA TYR A 139 -2.22 -6.80 13.67
C TYR A 139 -2.57 -8.24 14.04
N GLU A 140 -2.95 -9.06 13.06
CA GLU A 140 -3.27 -10.48 13.26
C GLU A 140 -2.06 -11.29 13.74
N GLN A 141 -0.85 -10.87 13.39
CA GLN A 141 0.41 -11.43 13.92
C GLN A 141 0.74 -10.92 15.35
N GLY A 142 -0.07 -10.04 15.93
CA GLY A 142 0.16 -9.45 17.26
C GLY A 142 1.35 -8.48 17.31
N LYS A 143 1.80 -7.97 16.16
CA LYS A 143 2.96 -7.05 16.08
C LYS A 143 2.57 -5.60 16.40
N ILE A 144 1.29 -5.27 16.27
CA ILE A 144 0.71 -3.98 16.66
C ILE A 144 -0.60 -4.18 17.41
N GLY A 145 -0.95 -3.25 18.30
CA GLY A 145 -2.26 -3.23 18.94
C GLY A 145 -3.36 -2.74 18.00
N TYR A 146 -4.61 -3.16 18.26
CA TYR A 146 -5.77 -2.75 17.45
C TYR A 146 -5.93 -1.21 17.38
N SER A 147 -5.57 -0.48 18.44
CA SER A 147 -5.63 0.98 18.44
C SER A 147 -4.70 1.62 17.39
N ILE A 148 -3.51 1.04 17.20
CA ILE A 148 -2.56 1.45 16.16
C ILE A 148 -3.12 1.09 14.80
N PHE A 149 -3.58 -0.16 14.63
CA PHE A 149 -4.21 -0.63 13.39
C PHE A 149 -5.36 0.30 12.95
N LEU A 150 -6.28 0.61 13.86
CA LEU A 150 -7.42 1.48 13.61
C LEU A 150 -6.98 2.91 13.29
N ASP A 151 -6.07 3.50 14.08
CA ASP A 151 -5.59 4.87 13.82
C ASP A 151 -4.90 4.99 12.44
N LYS A 152 -4.02 4.05 12.11
CA LYS A 152 -3.29 4.08 10.83
C LYS A 152 -4.21 3.82 9.65
N THR A 153 -5.15 2.88 9.75
CA THR A 153 -6.16 2.62 8.70
C THR A 153 -7.03 3.85 8.46
N LEU A 154 -7.54 4.50 9.51
CA LEU A 154 -8.37 5.70 9.37
C LEU A 154 -7.56 6.89 8.83
N ARG A 155 -6.26 6.98 9.13
CA ARG A 155 -5.38 8.01 8.54
C ARG A 155 -5.08 7.74 7.08
N LEU A 156 -4.86 6.49 6.66
CA LEU A 156 -4.75 6.13 5.25
C LEU A 156 -6.01 6.56 4.49
N TYR A 157 -7.19 6.23 5.02
CA TYR A 157 -8.44 6.68 4.39
C TYR A 157 -8.51 8.21 4.27
N LYS A 158 -8.24 8.94 5.36
CA LYS A 158 -8.33 10.41 5.39
C LYS A 158 -7.32 11.11 4.48
N TYR A 159 -6.07 10.66 4.49
CA TYR A 159 -4.95 11.40 3.88
C TYR A 159 -4.49 10.82 2.56
N LYS A 160 -5.03 9.68 2.15
CA LYS A 160 -4.75 9.07 0.86
C LYS A 160 -6.03 8.88 0.05
N GLU A 161 -6.97 8.09 0.55
CA GLU A 161 -8.16 7.73 -0.24
C GLU A 161 -9.02 8.96 -0.60
N ILE A 162 -9.23 9.89 0.34
CA ILE A 162 -9.92 11.15 0.03
C ILE A 162 -9.17 11.96 -1.05
N ASP A 163 -7.83 11.98 -0.99
CA ASP A 163 -7.02 12.74 -1.95
C ASP A 163 -7.10 12.11 -3.33
N ASN A 164 -6.89 10.79 -3.43
CA ASN A 164 -7.00 10.03 -4.68
C ASN A 164 -8.39 10.14 -5.31
N MET A 165 -9.45 10.02 -4.50
CA MET A 165 -10.83 10.14 -4.99
C MET A 165 -11.09 11.50 -5.63
N LEU A 166 -10.61 12.58 -5.00
CA LEU A 166 -10.86 13.93 -5.50
C LEU A 166 -9.93 14.32 -6.66
N GLU A 167 -8.71 13.80 -6.68
CA GLU A 167 -7.80 13.95 -7.82
C GLU A 167 -8.40 13.30 -9.07
N HIS A 168 -8.85 12.04 -8.96
CA HIS A 168 -9.54 11.34 -10.05
C HIS A 168 -10.81 12.08 -10.51
N LEU A 169 -11.65 12.54 -9.57
CA LEU A 169 -12.84 13.32 -9.91
C LEU A 169 -12.48 14.64 -10.63
N SER A 170 -11.37 15.27 -10.25
CA SER A 170 -10.93 16.54 -10.83
C SER A 170 -10.40 16.38 -12.25
N GLU A 171 -9.66 15.30 -12.52
CA GLU A 171 -8.99 15.04 -13.79
C GLU A 171 -9.94 14.40 -14.81
N GLU A 172 -10.71 13.39 -14.41
CA GLU A 172 -11.52 12.59 -15.34
C GLU A 172 -12.95 13.11 -15.49
N ASP A 173 -13.62 13.44 -14.38
CA ASP A 173 -15.05 13.80 -14.41
C ASP A 173 -15.27 15.30 -14.61
N LEU A 174 -14.52 16.13 -13.90
CA LEU A 174 -14.74 17.58 -13.86
C LEU A 174 -13.87 18.37 -14.84
N ASN A 175 -12.84 17.75 -15.44
CA ASN A 175 -11.89 18.39 -16.37
C ASN A 175 -11.39 19.75 -15.85
N VAL A 176 -10.96 19.76 -14.59
CA VAL A 176 -10.57 20.98 -13.88
C VAL A 176 -9.28 21.53 -14.48
N SER A 177 -9.41 22.66 -15.17
CA SER A 177 -8.31 23.28 -15.92
C SER A 177 -7.99 24.70 -15.45
N LYS A 178 -8.91 25.35 -14.73
CA LYS A 178 -8.73 26.71 -14.23
C LYS A 178 -8.25 26.71 -12.77
N PRO A 179 -7.34 27.61 -12.40
CA PRO A 179 -6.88 27.75 -11.00
C PRO A 179 -8.02 27.90 -9.99
N SER A 180 -9.05 28.68 -10.30
CA SER A 180 -10.21 28.88 -9.41
C SER A 180 -11.04 27.62 -9.18
N GLN A 181 -11.10 26.70 -10.14
CA GLN A 181 -11.78 25.41 -9.96
C GLN A 181 -10.95 24.48 -9.07
N LYS A 182 -9.62 24.53 -9.19
CA LYS A 182 -8.71 23.79 -8.33
C LYS A 182 -8.81 24.26 -6.88
N GLU A 183 -8.89 25.57 -6.64
CA GLU A 183 -9.12 26.14 -5.30
C GLU A 183 -10.41 25.61 -4.66
N ILE A 184 -11.53 25.56 -5.40
CA ILE A 184 -12.80 25.02 -4.89
C ILE A 184 -12.67 23.53 -4.50
N ILE A 185 -11.97 22.73 -5.31
CA ILE A 185 -11.75 21.31 -5.02
C ILE A 185 -10.84 21.15 -3.80
N ASP A 186 -9.79 21.96 -3.67
CA ASP A 186 -8.90 21.94 -2.53
C ASP A 186 -9.63 22.36 -1.23
N GLU A 187 -10.52 23.35 -1.28
CA GLU A 187 -11.40 23.72 -0.17
C GLU A 187 -12.36 22.57 0.21
N PHE A 188 -12.98 21.93 -0.79
CA PHE A 188 -13.86 20.80 -0.57
C PHE A 188 -13.13 19.60 0.04
N LYS A 189 -11.93 19.29 -0.46
CA LYS A 189 -11.01 18.27 0.08
C LYS A 189 -10.69 18.52 1.54
N GLN A 190 -10.34 19.76 1.87
CA GLN A 190 -10.04 20.15 3.24
C GLN A 190 -11.27 19.99 4.14
N SER A 191 -12.45 20.43 3.69
CA SER A 191 -13.71 20.26 4.42
C SER A 191 -14.06 18.80 4.67
N MET A 192 -13.86 17.91 3.68
CA MET A 192 -14.06 16.47 3.86
C MET A 192 -13.12 15.88 4.91
N LYS A 193 -11.83 16.26 4.90
CA LYS A 193 -10.84 15.82 5.88
C LYS A 193 -11.17 16.32 7.29
N GLU A 194 -11.65 17.55 7.42
CA GLU A 194 -12.11 18.11 8.70
C GLU A 194 -13.32 17.35 9.23
N ARG A 195 -14.35 17.19 8.40
CA ARG A 195 -15.54 16.40 8.78
C ARG A 195 -15.20 14.96 9.15
N PHE A 196 -14.29 14.30 8.44
CA PHE A 196 -13.85 12.96 8.79
C PHE A 196 -13.25 12.91 10.22
N GLN A 197 -12.60 13.99 10.68
CA GLN A 197 -12.05 14.05 12.03
C GLN A 197 -13.13 13.91 13.10
N ASP A 198 -14.29 14.52 12.87
CA ASP A 198 -15.43 14.48 13.79
C ASP A 198 -16.01 13.07 13.94
N TYR A 199 -15.89 12.22 12.92
CA TYR A 199 -16.30 10.80 12.98
C TYR A 199 -15.19 9.88 13.51
N LYS A 200 -13.93 10.21 13.24
CA LYS A 200 -12.77 9.41 13.66
C LYS A 200 -12.62 9.36 15.18
N GLU A 201 -12.67 10.51 15.85
CA GLU A 201 -12.39 10.59 17.29
C GLU A 201 -13.38 9.79 18.17
N PRO A 202 -14.70 9.82 17.91
CA PRO A 202 -15.66 8.97 18.63
C PRO A 202 -15.36 7.47 18.50
N LEU A 203 -14.99 7.00 17.30
CA LEU A 203 -14.68 5.58 17.06
C LEU A 203 -13.45 5.13 17.87
N ILE A 204 -12.40 5.95 17.89
CA ILE A 204 -11.19 5.66 18.67
C ILE A 204 -11.48 5.74 20.18
N THR A 205 -12.28 6.72 20.61
CA THR A 205 -12.64 6.92 22.01
C THR A 205 -13.49 5.76 22.55
N GLU A 206 -14.52 5.36 21.81
CA GLU A 206 -15.37 4.22 22.19
C GLU A 206 -14.56 2.94 22.27
N PHE A 207 -13.65 2.70 21.31
CA PHE A 207 -12.77 1.54 21.37
C PHE A 207 -11.87 1.54 22.62
N ARG A 208 -11.25 2.67 22.96
CA ARG A 208 -10.45 2.81 24.19
C ARG A 208 -11.30 2.56 25.44
N HIS A 209 -12.55 3.04 25.45
CA HIS A 209 -13.47 2.81 26.55
C HIS A 209 -13.82 1.32 26.70
N LEU A 210 -14.14 0.64 25.61
CA LEU A 210 -14.47 -0.79 25.61
C LEU A 210 -13.27 -1.67 26.03
N LEU A 211 -12.06 -1.32 25.59
CA LEU A 211 -10.82 -1.95 26.07
C LEU A 211 -10.64 -1.78 27.58
N ALA A 212 -10.80 -0.55 28.09
CA ALA A 212 -10.66 -0.26 29.52
C ALA A 212 -11.67 -1.04 30.38
N LEU A 213 -12.83 -1.41 29.81
CA LEU A 213 -13.84 -2.24 30.43
C LEU A 213 -13.59 -3.76 30.29
N GLY A 214 -12.51 -4.18 29.63
CA GLY A 214 -12.22 -5.60 29.36
C GLY A 214 -13.24 -6.27 28.43
N ARG A 215 -13.96 -5.48 27.63
CA ARG A 215 -15.02 -5.97 26.72
C ARG A 215 -14.52 -6.32 25.33
N LEU A 216 -13.23 -6.09 25.07
CA LEU A 216 -12.56 -6.43 23.83
C LEU A 216 -11.28 -7.23 24.16
N PRO A 217 -10.93 -8.24 23.36
CA PRO A 217 -9.67 -8.97 23.55
C PRO A 217 -8.49 -8.01 23.38
N THR A 218 -7.52 -8.14 24.30
CA THR A 218 -6.24 -7.42 24.29
C THR A 218 -5.28 -8.01 23.28
#